data_AF-A0A967W5E9-F1
#
_entry.id   AF-A0A967W5E9-F1
#
_cell.length_a   1.000
_cell.length_b   1.000
_cell.length_c   1.000
_cell.angle_alpha   90.00
_cell.angle_beta   90.00
_cell.angle_gamma   90.00
#
_symmetry.space_group_name_H-M   'P 1'
#
loop_
_entity.id
_entity.type
_entity.pdbx_description
1 polymer ?
#
loop_
_entity_poly.entity_id
_entity_poly.type
_entity_poly.pdbx_seq_one_letter_code
_entity_poly.pdbx_strand_id
1 'polypeptide(L)' 'METVQLIALSMGVAWASGINLYAAIAVLGILGGTGNLDLPPGLEVLQHPGVIVA' A
#
# COMPACT_ATOMS: atom_id res chain seq x y z
N MET A 1 7.42 27.96 -8.90
CA MET A 1 8.28 27.00 -9.62
C MET A 1 8.84 25.96 -8.65
N GLU A 2 9.42 26.39 -7.52
CA GLU A 2 9.99 25.53 -6.47
C GLU A 2 9.03 24.47 -5.90
N THR A 3 7.78 24.84 -5.56
CA THR A 3 6.79 23.89 -5.02
C THR A 3 6.48 22.75 -5.98
N VAL A 4 6.43 23.03 -7.29
CA VAL A 4 6.17 22.02 -8.32
C VAL A 4 7.35 21.04 -8.42
N GLN A 5 8.59 21.54 -8.32
CA GLN A 5 9.78 20.67 -8.27
C GLN A 5 9.79 19.78 -7.02
N LEU A 6 9.40 20.31 -5.87
CA LEU A 6 9.34 19.55 -4.62
C LEU A 6 8.29 18.43 -4.69
N ILE A 7 7.12 18.71 -5.28
CA ILE A 7 6.07 17.71 -5.51
C ILE A 7 6.56 16.65 -6.50
N ALA A 8 7.16 17.05 -7.63
CA ALA A 8 7.66 16.10 -8.63
C ALA A 8 8.74 15.16 -8.05
N LEU A 9 9.68 15.69 -7.25
CA LEU A 9 10.70 14.91 -6.56
C LEU A 9 10.11 13.96 -5.52
N SER A 10 9.21 14.45 -4.67
CA SER A 10 8.58 13.61 -3.64
C SER A 10 7.73 12.49 -4.25
N MET A 11 7.02 12.74 -5.37
CA MET A 11 6.31 11.68 -6.09
C MET A 11 7.26 10.65 -6.72
N GLY A 12 8.38 11.09 -7.31
CA GLY A 12 9.40 10.19 -7.85
C GLY A 12 10.05 9.33 -6.78
N VAL A 13 10.38 9.93 -5.62
CA VAL A 13 10.93 9.22 -4.46
C VAL A 13 9.89 8.26 -3.87
N ALA A 14 8.63 8.67 -3.74
CA ALA A 14 7.54 7.78 -3.31
C ALA A 14 7.50 6.53 -4.19
N TRP A 15 7.51 6.69 -5.52
CA TRP A 15 7.51 5.57 -6.47
C TRP A 15 8.74 4.66 -6.33
N ALA A 16 9.94 5.22 -6.16
CA ALA A 16 11.17 4.45 -6.00
C ALA A 16 11.35 3.81 -4.61
N SER A 17 10.75 4.40 -3.56
CA SER A 17 10.92 3.99 -2.15
C SER A 17 10.14 2.74 -1.74
N GLY A 18 9.31 2.20 -2.64
CA GLY A 18 8.48 1.02 -2.35
C GLY A 18 7.19 1.33 -1.60
N ILE A 19 6.84 2.60 -1.34
CA ILE A 19 5.57 2.96 -0.67
C ILE A 19 4.35 2.42 -1.40
N ASN A 20 4.40 2.30 -2.73
CA ASN A 20 3.34 1.69 -3.52
C ASN A 20 3.12 0.22 -3.17
N LEU A 21 4.18 -0.51 -2.83
CA LEU A 21 4.09 -1.91 -2.42
C LEU A 21 3.45 -2.04 -1.04
N TYR A 22 3.88 -1.21 -0.08
CA TYR A 22 3.28 -1.15 1.25
C TYR A 22 1.81 -0.74 1.19
N ALA A 23 1.48 0.29 0.39
CA ALA A 23 0.11 0.72 0.17
C ALA A 23 -0.74 -0.39 -0.48
N ALA A 24 -0.21 -1.11 -1.47
CA ALA A 24 -0.91 -2.23 -2.08
C ALA A 24 -1.19 -3.36 -1.07
N ILE A 25 -0.20 -3.71 -0.23
CA ILE A 25 -0.35 -4.71 0.84
C ILE A 25 -1.44 -4.28 1.84
N ALA A 26 -1.38 -3.04 2.34
CA ALA A 26 -2.34 -2.53 3.30
C ALA A 26 -3.76 -2.47 2.72
N VAL A 27 -3.92 -2.00 1.48
CA VAL A 27 -5.23 -1.92 0.81
C VAL A 27 -5.80 -3.32 0.56
N LEU A 28 -5.02 -4.27 0.07
CA LEU A 28 -5.45 -5.65 -0.12
C LEU A 28 -5.85 -6.30 1.22
N GLY A 29 -5.07 -6.05 2.28
CA GLY A 29 -5.35 -6.54 3.62
C GLY A 29 -6.65 -5.98 4.22
N ILE A 30 -6.88 -4.67 4.07
CA ILE A 30 -8.12 -4.02 4.53
C ILE A 30 -9.32 -4.54 3.74
N LEU A 31 -9.24 -4.60 2.41
CA LEU A 31 -10.35 -5.07 1.57
C LEU A 31 -10.66 -6.55 1.82
N GLY A 32 -9.63 -7.39 2.00
CA GLY A 32 -9.78 -8.79 2.39
C GLY A 32 -10.40 -8.95 3.78
N GLY A 33 -9.83 -8.30 4.79
CA GLY A 33 -10.29 -8.41 6.18
C GLY A 33 -11.68 -7.82 6.44
N THR A 34 -12.14 -6.89 5.58
CA THR A 34 -13.51 -6.34 5.64
C THR A 34 -14.51 -7.09 4.75
N GLY A 35 -14.08 -8.12 4.01
CA GLY A 35 -14.93 -8.90 3.12
C GLY A 35 -15.36 -8.17 1.85
N ASN A 36 -14.72 -7.05 1.50
CA ASN A 36 -14.98 -6.32 0.25
C ASN A 36 -14.25 -6.94 -0.95
N LEU A 37 -13.29 -7.83 -0.70
CA LEU A 37 -12.51 -8.52 -1.73
C LEU A 37 -12.13 -9.93 -1.26
N ASP A 38 -12.47 -10.95 -2.05
CA ASP A 38 -11.97 -12.30 -1.82
C ASP A 38 -10.50 -12.39 -2.28
N LEU A 39 -9.60 -12.65 -1.33
CA LEU A 39 -8.19 -12.80 -1.62
C LEU A 39 -7.91 -14.20 -2.20
N PRO A 40 -7.04 -14.31 -3.22
CA PRO A 40 -6.63 -15.61 -3.74
C PRO A 40 -5.80 -16.39 -2.71
N PRO A 41 -5.71 -17.72 -2.85
CA PRO A 41 -4.93 -18.57 -1.96
C PRO A 41 -3.48 -18.09 -1.82
N GLY A 42 -3.01 -17.98 -0.57
CA GLY A 42 -1.67 -17.52 -0.22
C GLY A 42 -1.57 -16.05 0.17
N LEU A 43 -2.62 -15.24 -0.03
CA LEU A 43 -2.67 -13.84 0.39
C LEU A 43 -3.50 -13.61 1.67
N GLU A 44 -4.03 -14.65 2.31
CA GLU A 44 -4.83 -14.53 3.53
C GLU A 44 -4.03 -13.89 4.68
N VAL A 45 -2.71 -14.05 4.69
CA VAL A 45 -1.81 -13.40 5.65
C VAL A 45 -1.92 -11.87 5.61
N LEU A 46 -2.28 -11.28 4.47
CA LEU A 46 -2.47 -9.83 4.34
C LEU A 46 -3.64 -9.31 5.18
N GLN A 47 -4.60 -10.18 5.53
CA GLN A 47 -5.74 -9.82 6.38
C GLN A 47 -5.35 -9.75 7.86
N HIS A 48 -4.16 -10.23 8.24
CA HIS A 48 -3.73 -10.20 9.64
C HIS A 48 -3.50 -8.75 10.08
N PRO A 49 -4.08 -8.27 11.20
CA PRO A 49 -3.97 -6.88 11.62
C PRO A 49 -2.52 -6.39 11.73
N GLY A 50 -1.61 -7.24 12.22
CA GLY A 50 -0.18 -6.93 12.32
C GLY A 50 0.54 -6.74 10.97
N VAL A 51 -0.02 -7.18 9.85
CA VAL A 51 0.51 -6.91 8.49
C VAL A 51 -0.06 -5.59 7.95
N ILE A 52 -1.29 -5.22 8.34
CA ILE A 52 -1.98 -4.01 7.88
C ILE A 52 -1.45 -2.76 8.59
N VAL A 53 -1.10 -2.86 9.89
CA VAL A 53 -0.73 -1.70 10.73
C VAL A 53 0.78 -1.53 10.96
N ALA A 54 1.62 -2.46 10.48
CA ALA A 54 3.08 -2.40 10.59
C ALA A 54 3.68 -1.42 9.56
#